data_AF-A0A954QWD7-F1
#
_entry.id   AF-A0A954QWD7-F1
#
_cell.length_a   1.000
_cell.length_b   1.000
_cell.length_c   1.000
_cell.angle_alpha   90.00
_cell.angle_beta   90.00
_cell.angle_gamma   90.00
#
_symmetry.space_group_name_H-M   'P 1'
#
loop_
_entity.id
_entity.type
_entity.pdbx_description
1 polymer ?
#
loop_
_entity_poly.entity_id
_entity_poly.type
_entity_poly.pdbx_seq_one_letter_code
_entity_poly.pdbx_strand_id
1 'polypeptide(L)'
;MAELKQAIGRPMSRVDGRLKVTGGARYAAEFQVNNVAYGVLVPSTIAKGRITQLDTAAAEKRPGVLAVISHRNASKVVFPD
;
A
#
# COMPACT_ATOMS: atom_id res chain seq x y z
N MET A 1 28.02 8.44 28.21
CA MET A 1 28.75 8.84 26.98
C MET A 1 29.71 7.77 26.44
N ALA A 2 30.29 6.88 27.28
CA ALA A 2 31.22 5.85 26.82
C ALA A 2 30.57 4.68 26.05
N GLU A 3 29.29 4.35 26.30
CA GLU A 3 28.58 3.27 25.59
C GLU A 3 28.20 3.62 24.14
N LEU A 4 27.87 4.89 23.84
CA LEU A 4 27.40 5.29 22.51
C LEU A 4 28.53 5.21 21.44
N LYS A 5 29.79 5.42 21.85
CA LYS A 5 30.96 5.30 20.96
C LYS A 5 31.27 3.86 20.53
N GLN A 6 30.71 2.84 21.20
CA GLN A 6 30.95 1.44 20.85
C GLN A 6 30.01 0.86 19.78
N ALA A 7 28.92 1.55 19.44
CA ALA A 7 27.92 1.00 18.51
C ALA A 7 28.26 1.25 17.01
N ILE A 8 29.03 2.29 16.71
CA ILE A 8 29.35 2.67 15.33
C ILE A 8 30.42 1.74 14.76
N GLY A 9 30.14 1.11 13.62
CA GLY A 9 31.09 0.25 12.89
C GLY A 9 31.14 -1.21 13.32
N ARG A 10 30.38 -1.63 14.35
CA ARG A 10 30.28 -3.04 14.75
C ARG A 10 29.16 -3.75 13.98
N PRO A 11 29.36 -5.01 13.54
CA PRO A 11 28.27 -5.81 12.99
C PRO A 11 27.29 -6.14 14.12
N MET A 12 26.07 -5.60 14.05
CA MET A 12 24.99 -5.90 14.98
C MET A 12 23.85 -6.62 14.27
N SER A 13 23.29 -7.62 14.91
CA SER A 13 22.05 -8.22 14.42
C SER A 13 20.92 -7.20 14.49
N ARG A 14 20.08 -7.17 13.44
CA ARG A 14 18.91 -6.30 13.42
C ARG A 14 17.89 -6.79 14.46
N VAL A 15 17.25 -5.86 15.16
CA VAL A 15 16.18 -6.15 16.14
C VAL A 15 15.05 -6.98 15.50
N ASP A 16 14.70 -6.69 14.25
CA ASP A 16 13.66 -7.39 13.49
C ASP A 16 14.21 -8.58 12.67
N GLY A 17 15.51 -8.82 12.71
CA GLY A 17 16.21 -9.73 11.80
C GLY A 17 15.72 -11.17 11.93
N ARG A 18 15.69 -11.71 13.15
CA ARG A 18 15.25 -13.09 13.42
C ARG A 18 13.82 -13.33 12.95
N LEU A 19 12.89 -12.42 13.26
CA LEU A 19 11.49 -12.55 12.87
C LEU A 19 11.34 -12.56 11.34
N LYS A 20 12.06 -11.70 10.63
CA LYS A 20 12.02 -11.66 9.15
C LYS A 20 12.56 -12.94 8.51
N VAL A 21 13.71 -13.45 8.97
CA VAL A 21 14.35 -14.62 8.33
C VAL A 21 13.73 -15.96 8.72
N THR A 22 12.86 -15.99 9.73
CA THR A 22 12.14 -17.20 10.17
C THR A 22 10.67 -17.22 9.76
N GLY A 23 10.18 -16.16 9.09
CA GLY A 23 8.75 -16.01 8.78
C GLY A 23 7.88 -15.66 9.98
N GLY A 24 8.46 -15.28 11.12
CA GLY A 24 7.73 -14.83 12.31
C GLY A 24 7.29 -13.36 12.26
N ALA A 25 7.83 -12.57 11.32
CA ALA A 25 7.40 -11.18 11.11
C ALA A 25 6.08 -11.15 10.34
N ARG A 26 5.08 -10.44 10.87
CA ARG A 26 3.80 -10.22 10.19
C ARG A 26 3.85 -8.98 9.31
N TYR A 27 3.40 -9.13 8.08
CA TYR A 27 3.25 -8.08 7.08
C TYR A 27 1.79 -7.67 6.93
N ALA A 28 1.55 -6.52 6.29
CA ALA A 28 0.21 -5.91 6.18
C ALA A 28 -0.87 -6.89 5.69
N ALA A 29 -0.54 -7.76 4.73
CA ALA A 29 -1.48 -8.73 4.16
C ALA A 29 -1.85 -9.90 5.10
N GLU A 30 -1.11 -10.11 6.19
CA GLU A 30 -1.32 -11.22 7.13
C GLU A 30 -2.17 -10.83 8.35
N PHE A 31 -2.61 -9.57 8.39
CA PHE A 31 -3.58 -9.12 9.38
C PHE A 31 -4.99 -9.52 8.93
N GLN A 32 -5.68 -10.26 9.80
CA GLN A 32 -7.08 -10.62 9.59
C GLN A 32 -7.94 -9.38 9.83
N VAL A 33 -8.70 -8.98 8.82
CA VAL A 33 -9.61 -7.83 8.87
C VAL A 33 -11.00 -8.32 8.50
N ASN A 34 -11.96 -8.07 9.38
CA ASN A 34 -13.36 -8.43 9.13
C ASN A 34 -13.92 -7.57 7.98
N ASN A 35 -14.70 -8.19 7.10
CA ASN A 35 -15.33 -7.52 5.95
C ASN A 35 -14.33 -6.77 5.04
N VAL A 36 -13.15 -7.34 4.82
CA VAL A 36 -12.11 -6.73 3.99
C VAL A 36 -12.57 -6.59 2.53
N ALA A 37 -12.43 -5.39 1.98
CA ALA A 37 -12.58 -5.14 0.56
C ALA A 37 -11.22 -5.26 -0.13
N TYR A 38 -11.22 -5.72 -1.38
CA TYR A 38 -10.02 -5.80 -2.20
C TYR A 38 -10.02 -4.70 -3.26
N GLY A 39 -8.88 -4.04 -3.44
CA GLY A 39 -8.66 -3.03 -4.46
C GLY A 39 -7.60 -3.49 -5.47
N VAL A 40 -7.78 -3.13 -6.73
CA VAL A 40 -6.79 -3.33 -7.79
C VAL A 40 -6.66 -2.04 -8.60
N LEU A 41 -5.42 -1.72 -8.99
CA LEU A 41 -5.13 -0.58 -9.84
C LEU A 41 -5.25 -0.97 -11.32
N VAL A 42 -5.87 -0.10 -12.12
CA VAL A 42 -5.84 -0.17 -13.59
C VAL A 42 -4.87 0.91 -14.07
N PRO A 43 -3.60 0.56 -14.36
CA PRO A 43 -2.59 1.55 -14.72
C PRO A 43 -2.74 2.02 -16.16
N SER A 44 -2.12 3.16 -16.47
CA SER A 44 -1.96 3.63 -17.85
C SER A 44 -1.14 2.62 -18.66
N THR A 45 -1.56 2.37 -19.91
CA THR A 45 -0.82 1.54 -20.88
C THR A 45 0.21 2.34 -21.68
N ILE A 46 0.26 3.67 -21.48
CA ILE A 46 1.19 4.59 -22.15
C ILE A 46 1.97 5.41 -21.13
N ALA A 47 3.17 5.84 -21.52
CA ALA A 47 4.06 6.63 -20.66
C ALA A 47 3.55 8.07 -20.41
N LYS A 48 2.95 8.72 -21.42
CA LYS A 48 2.45 10.09 -21.32
C LYS A 48 1.23 10.29 -22.22
N GLY A 49 0.17 10.89 -21.68
CA GLY A 49 -1.03 11.25 -22.43
C GLY A 49 -2.03 12.02 -21.56
N ARG A 50 -3.21 12.28 -22.11
CA ARG A 50 -4.34 12.89 -21.41
C ARG A 50 -5.53 11.93 -21.45
N ILE A 51 -6.21 11.77 -20.32
CA ILE A 51 -7.49 11.05 -20.27
C ILE A 51 -8.54 11.90 -20.98
N THR A 52 -8.97 11.49 -22.17
CA THR A 52 -10.06 12.13 -22.92
C THR A 52 -11.42 11.56 -22.55
N GLN A 53 -11.45 10.26 -22.22
CA GLN A 53 -12.64 9.54 -21.80
C GLN A 53 -12.28 8.49 -20.74
N LEU A 54 -13.20 8.24 -19.84
CA LEU A 54 -13.13 7.17 -18.83
C LEU A 54 -14.51 6.53 -18.75
N ASP A 55 -14.63 5.30 -19.25
CA ASP A 55 -15.83 4.47 -19.12
C ASP A 55 -15.59 3.39 -18.07
N THR A 56 -16.45 3.37 -17.06
CA THR A 56 -16.39 2.43 -15.92
C THR A 56 -17.71 1.67 -15.74
N ALA A 57 -18.70 1.91 -16.60
CA ALA A 57 -20.08 1.49 -16.37
C ALA A 57 -20.22 -0.04 -16.30
N ALA A 58 -19.45 -0.76 -17.12
CA ALA A 58 -19.45 -2.21 -17.10
C ALA A 58 -18.90 -2.78 -15.78
N ALA A 59 -17.84 -2.16 -15.23
CA ALA A 59 -17.22 -2.59 -13.97
C ALA A 59 -18.11 -2.28 -12.76
N GLU A 60 -18.69 -1.07 -12.70
CA GLU A 60 -19.58 -0.65 -11.61
C GLU A 60 -20.83 -1.53 -11.49
N LYS A 61 -21.33 -2.08 -12.62
CA LYS A 61 -22.51 -2.97 -12.63
C LYS A 61 -22.21 -4.42 -12.25
N ARG A 62 -20.95 -4.80 -12.03
CA ARG A 62 -20.62 -6.19 -11.69
C ARG A 62 -21.03 -6.50 -10.25
N PRO A 63 -21.71 -7.63 -9.99
CA PRO A 63 -21.98 -8.08 -8.63
C PRO A 63 -20.69 -8.17 -7.80
N GLY A 64 -20.70 -7.59 -6.60
CA GLY A 64 -19.56 -7.58 -5.68
C GLY A 64 -18.59 -6.41 -5.86
N VAL A 65 -18.72 -5.58 -6.90
CA VAL A 65 -17.95 -4.34 -7.00
C VAL A 65 -18.53 -3.31 -6.06
N LEU A 66 -17.73 -2.82 -5.12
CA LEU A 66 -18.15 -1.81 -4.15
C LEU A 66 -18.02 -0.39 -4.71
N ALA A 67 -16.97 -0.11 -5.48
CA ALA A 67 -16.73 1.19 -6.09
C ALA A 67 -15.67 1.10 -7.21
N VAL A 68 -15.74 2.02 -8.17
CA VAL A 68 -14.62 2.34 -9.08
C VAL A 68 -14.13 3.74 -8.74
N ILE A 69 -12.91 3.83 -8.19
CA ILE A 69 -12.32 5.09 -7.77
C ILE A 69 -11.46 5.69 -8.88
N SER A 70 -11.65 6.97 -9.17
CA SER A 70 -10.91 7.71 -10.19
C SER A 70 -10.71 9.17 -9.77
N HIS A 71 -10.00 9.94 -10.60
CA HIS A 71 -9.88 11.40 -10.42
C HIS A 71 -11.23 12.14 -10.36
N ARG A 72 -12.34 11.51 -10.77
CA ARG A 72 -13.69 12.10 -10.72
C ARG A 72 -14.35 12.02 -9.34
N ASN A 73 -13.97 11.06 -8.49
CA ASN A 73 -14.66 10.77 -7.23
C ASN A 73 -13.73 10.44 -6.05
N ALA A 74 -12.41 10.44 -6.25
CA ALA A 74 -11.45 10.21 -5.18
C ALA A 74 -11.58 11.29 -4.08
N SER A 75 -11.54 10.86 -2.82
CA SER A 75 -11.54 11.77 -1.67
C SER A 75 -10.32 12.69 -1.73
N LYS A 76 -10.52 13.98 -1.45
CA LYS A 76 -9.39 14.91 -1.33
C LYS A 76 -8.57 14.53 -0.11
N VAL A 77 -7.26 14.38 -0.30
CA VAL A 77 -6.34 14.23 0.83
C VAL A 77 -6.25 15.58 1.53
N VAL A 78 -6.65 15.62 2.80
CA VAL A 78 -6.45 16.78 3.67
C VAL A 78 -5.10 16.61 4.34
N PHE A 79 -4.20 17.56 4.12
CA PHE A 79 -2.97 17.65 4.89
C PHE A 79 -3.19 18.63 6.03
N PRO A 80 -2.77 18.30 7.27
CA PRO A 80 -2.68 19.30 8.32
C PRO A 80 -1.65 20.37 7.94
N ASP A 81 -1.89 21.60 8.39
CA ASP A 81 -0.96 22.75 8.24
C ASP A 81 0.38 22.51 8.95
#